data_AF-F2T059-F1
#
_entry.id   AF-F2T059-F1
#
_cell.length_a   1.000
_cell.length_b   1.000
_cell.length_c   1.000
_cell.angle_alpha   90.00
_cell.angle_beta   90.00
_cell.angle_gamma   90.00
#
_symmetry.space_group_name_H-M   'P 1'
#
loop_
_entity.id
_entity.type
_entity.pdbx_description
1 polymer ?
#
loop_
_entity_poly.entity_id
_entity_poly.type
_entity_poly.pdbx_seq_one_letter_code
_entity_poly.pdbx_strand_id
1 'polypeptide(L)'
;MIKDLLRFISDHALLLVGCCIILIIKAVFGIGPNFDMLFARMQIFWDWVSINTWNMIRALQPWDELVKEEDWAIELGNLARRRHIWIQRQLFLRETIIEYAIQGKLEKVNDLDNGSKDWQGKLLSQTRKAWALSNEWYEHHKREPTGPIIRISNILVSRKYKYLRNNPTKHLLRQDLRRACRIRDGCCARACQCCIKPRGLYPDKRIYYAHCTLYCGCCIRSRGFVKHRELVKDVDDLADFSITRFSIEDPEGFKVL
;
A
#
# COMPACT_ATOMS: atom_id res chain seq x y z
N MET A 1 -1.92 23.67 -27.83
CA MET A 1 -2.53 22.33 -27.93
C MET A 1 -1.89 21.45 -29.02
N ILE A 2 -2.05 21.71 -30.33
CA ILE A 2 -1.36 20.90 -31.39
C ILE A 2 0.16 21.09 -31.38
N LYS A 3 0.63 22.32 -31.14
CA LYS A 3 2.07 22.63 -31.04
C LYS A 3 2.74 21.92 -29.86
N ASP A 4 2.04 21.77 -28.73
CA ASP A 4 2.57 21.09 -27.54
C ASP A 4 2.62 19.56 -27.73
N LEU A 5 1.64 19.00 -28.46
CA LEU A 5 1.61 17.59 -28.86
C LEU A 5 2.71 17.25 -29.87
N LEU A 6 2.96 18.12 -30.85
CA LEU A 6 4.06 17.94 -31.82
C LEU A 6 5.44 18.06 -31.16
N ARG A 7 5.58 18.98 -30.19
CA ARG A 7 6.80 19.12 -29.39
C ARG A 7 7.02 17.89 -28.49
N PHE A 8 5.96 17.33 -27.92
CA PHE A 8 5.99 16.06 -27.18
C PHE A 8 6.48 14.88 -28.05
N ILE A 9 5.91 14.70 -29.24
CA ILE A 9 6.31 13.60 -30.15
C ILE A 9 7.77 13.77 -30.58
N SER A 10 8.19 15.00 -30.90
CA SER A 10 9.57 15.33 -31.28
C SER A 10 10.57 15.07 -30.15
N ASP A 11 10.29 15.55 -28.94
CA ASP A 11 11.21 15.46 -27.80
C ASP A 11 11.33 14.04 -27.23
N HIS A 12 10.34 13.18 -27.47
CA HIS A 12 10.24 11.85 -26.85
C HIS A 12 10.48 10.70 -27.83
N ALA A 13 10.40 10.95 -29.15
CA ALA A 13 10.98 10.05 -30.16
C ALA A 13 12.49 9.88 -29.93
N LEU A 14 13.19 10.94 -29.54
CA LEU A 14 14.61 10.90 -29.17
C LEU A 14 14.89 10.08 -27.90
N LEU A 15 13.97 10.05 -26.94
CA LEU A 15 14.09 9.19 -25.74
C LEU A 15 13.88 7.72 -26.09
N LEU A 16 12.92 7.40 -26.95
CA LEU A 16 12.64 6.04 -27.39
C LEU A 16 13.79 5.51 -28.26
N VAL A 17 14.25 6.31 -29.21
CA VAL A 17 15.43 6.03 -30.05
C VAL A 17 16.70 5.94 -29.19
N GLY A 18 16.88 6.84 -28.22
CA GLY A 18 17.99 6.82 -27.27
C GLY A 18 18.02 5.56 -26.42
N CYS A 19 16.86 5.11 -25.92
CA CYS A 19 16.75 3.83 -25.19
C CYS A 19 17.06 2.63 -26.09
N CYS A 20 16.59 2.62 -27.34
CA CYS A 20 16.94 1.59 -28.32
C CYS A 20 18.45 1.57 -28.61
N ILE A 21 19.08 2.73 -28.78
CA ILE A 21 20.53 2.86 -29.00
C ILE A 21 21.31 2.35 -27.77
N ILE A 22 20.90 2.68 -26.55
CA ILE A 22 21.56 2.19 -25.32
C ILE A 22 21.41 0.66 -25.17
N LEU A 23 20.25 0.10 -25.54
CA LEU A 23 20.04 -1.35 -25.55
C LEU A 23 20.91 -2.06 -26.58
N ILE A 24 21.10 -1.45 -27.76
CA ILE A 24 21.99 -1.95 -28.82
C ILE A 24 23.46 -1.87 -28.37
N ILE A 25 23.90 -0.74 -27.81
CA ILE A 25 25.28 -0.58 -27.31
C ILE A 25 25.58 -1.59 -26.20
N LYS A 26 24.64 -1.85 -25.28
CA LYS A 26 24.81 -2.86 -24.25
C LYS A 26 24.86 -4.28 -24.82
N ALA A 27 24.01 -4.59 -25.79
CA ALA A 27 23.98 -5.90 -26.45
C ALA A 27 25.24 -6.19 -27.26
N VAL A 28 25.85 -5.16 -27.86
CA VAL A 28 27.03 -5.30 -28.73
C VAL A 28 28.35 -5.17 -27.96
N PHE A 29 28.43 -4.28 -26.97
CA PHE A 29 29.69 -3.92 -26.31
C PHE A 29 29.74 -4.28 -24.81
N GLY A 30 28.65 -4.79 -24.24
CA GLY A 30 28.58 -5.14 -22.81
C GLY A 30 28.68 -3.96 -21.84
N ILE A 31 28.75 -2.73 -22.34
CA ILE A 31 28.91 -1.50 -21.56
C ILE A 31 27.57 -0.76 -21.52
N GLY A 32 27.04 -0.52 -20.32
CA GLY A 32 25.81 0.25 -20.14
C GLY A 32 25.18 0.11 -18.75
N PRO A 33 24.17 0.93 -18.42
CA PRO A 33 23.49 0.87 -17.12
C PRO A 33 22.93 -0.52 -16.82
N ASN A 34 22.88 -0.91 -15.53
CA ASN A 34 22.11 -2.07 -15.11
C ASN A 34 20.65 -1.93 -15.61
N PHE A 35 20.08 -3.02 -16.10
CA PHE A 35 18.69 -3.08 -16.54
C PHE A 35 17.74 -2.49 -15.49
N ASP A 36 17.97 -2.73 -14.20
CA ASP A 36 17.16 -2.13 -13.13
C ASP A 36 17.12 -0.60 -13.19
N MET A 37 18.23 0.05 -13.53
CA MET A 37 18.33 1.52 -13.61
C MET A 37 17.66 2.06 -14.88
N LEU A 38 17.74 1.30 -15.97
CA LEU A 38 17.12 1.62 -17.26
C LEU A 38 15.60 1.42 -17.21
N PHE A 39 15.15 0.34 -16.58
CA PHE A 39 13.74 0.06 -16.28
C PHE A 39 13.17 1.02 -15.24
N ALA A 40 13.93 1.45 -14.23
CA ALA A 40 13.49 2.52 -13.33
C ALA A 40 13.29 3.85 -14.07
N ARG A 41 14.17 4.17 -15.02
CA ARG A 41 14.05 5.38 -15.86
C ARG A 41 12.88 5.28 -16.85
N MET A 42 12.64 4.10 -17.40
CA MET A 42 11.43 3.81 -18.17
C MET A 42 10.18 3.85 -17.30
N GLN A 43 10.23 3.40 -16.04
CA GLN A 43 9.12 3.48 -15.11
C GLN A 43 8.79 4.93 -14.77
N ILE A 44 9.80 5.79 -14.56
CA ILE A 44 9.62 7.24 -14.44
C ILE A 44 9.00 7.82 -15.73
N PHE A 45 9.40 7.35 -16.92
CA PHE A 45 8.80 7.75 -18.19
C PHE A 45 7.35 7.28 -18.32
N TRP A 46 7.01 6.04 -17.95
CA TRP A 46 5.64 5.52 -17.94
C TRP A 46 4.78 6.20 -16.88
N ASP A 47 5.35 6.53 -15.72
CA ASP A 47 4.71 7.30 -14.66
C ASP A 47 4.46 8.73 -15.15
N TRP A 48 5.41 9.36 -15.86
CA TRP A 48 5.26 10.71 -16.44
C TRP A 48 4.28 10.75 -17.63
N VAL A 49 4.34 9.78 -18.54
CA VAL A 49 3.35 9.59 -19.62
C VAL A 49 1.99 9.36 -19.01
N SER A 50 1.89 8.56 -17.94
CA SER A 50 0.64 8.37 -17.21
C SER A 50 0.15 9.68 -16.60
N ILE A 51 0.99 10.45 -15.91
CA ILE A 51 0.63 11.75 -15.29
C ILE A 51 0.14 12.75 -16.35
N ASN A 52 0.75 12.79 -17.53
CA ASN A 52 0.31 13.66 -18.61
C ASN A 52 -0.98 13.18 -19.28
N THR A 53 -1.15 11.86 -19.46
CA THR A 53 -2.45 11.31 -19.91
C THR A 53 -3.53 11.54 -18.87
N TRP A 54 -3.23 11.44 -17.58
CA TRP A 54 -4.10 11.81 -16.46
C TRP A 54 -4.53 13.28 -16.54
N ASN A 55 -3.59 14.20 -16.74
CA ASN A 55 -3.88 15.63 -16.86
C ASN A 55 -4.70 15.96 -18.12
N MET A 56 -4.46 15.27 -19.24
CA MET A 56 -5.27 15.43 -20.46
C MET A 56 -6.67 14.86 -20.31
N ILE A 57 -6.80 13.67 -19.71
CA ILE A 57 -8.11 13.05 -19.41
C ILE A 57 -8.91 13.95 -18.47
N ARG A 58 -8.29 14.45 -17.40
CA ARG A 58 -8.89 15.42 -16.46
C ARG A 58 -9.37 16.68 -17.17
N ALA A 59 -8.65 17.16 -18.17
CA ALA A 59 -9.01 18.38 -18.91
C ALA A 59 -10.16 18.17 -19.92
N LEU A 60 -10.43 16.93 -20.32
CA LEU A 60 -11.43 16.59 -21.34
C LEU A 60 -12.71 15.98 -20.76
N GLN A 61 -12.68 15.53 -19.50
CA GLN A 61 -13.82 14.89 -18.84
C GLN A 61 -14.76 15.93 -18.20
N PRO A 62 -16.09 15.70 -18.22
CA PRO A 62 -17.04 16.50 -17.47
C PRO A 62 -16.67 16.57 -15.98
N TRP A 63 -16.80 17.75 -15.38
CA TRP A 63 -16.34 18.00 -14.00
C TRP A 63 -17.09 17.16 -12.97
N ASP A 64 -18.39 16.93 -13.16
CA ASP A 64 -19.24 16.09 -12.31
C ASP A 64 -18.83 14.61 -12.33
N GLU A 65 -18.49 14.08 -13.51
CA GLU A 65 -17.95 12.72 -13.64
C GLU A 65 -16.57 12.61 -12.98
N LEU A 66 -15.72 13.63 -13.15
CA LEU A 66 -14.38 13.66 -12.56
C LEU A 66 -14.43 13.64 -11.03
N VAL A 67 -15.25 14.51 -10.44
CA VAL A 67 -15.44 14.58 -8.97
C VAL A 67 -15.94 13.23 -8.45
N LYS A 68 -16.88 12.58 -9.15
CA LYS A 68 -17.38 11.26 -8.77
C LYS A 68 -16.28 10.19 -8.77
N GLU A 69 -15.39 10.19 -9.76
CA GLU A 69 -14.26 9.26 -9.81
C GLU A 69 -13.20 9.54 -8.74
N GLU A 70 -12.89 10.81 -8.48
CA GLU A 70 -11.95 11.22 -7.43
C GLU A 70 -12.48 10.89 -6.03
N ASP A 71 -13.74 11.20 -5.74
CA ASP A 71 -14.39 10.89 -4.46
C ASP A 71 -14.38 9.37 -4.21
N TRP A 72 -14.75 8.58 -5.22
CA TRP A 72 -14.72 7.12 -5.12
C TRP A 72 -13.30 6.61 -4.81
N ALA A 73 -12.28 7.15 -5.47
CA ALA A 73 -10.89 6.74 -5.25
C ALA A 73 -10.37 7.13 -3.85
N ILE A 74 -10.71 8.32 -3.36
CA ILE A 74 -10.38 8.79 -2.01
C ILE A 74 -11.02 7.89 -0.96
N GLU A 75 -12.29 7.53 -1.14
CA GLU A 75 -13.00 6.61 -0.25
C GLU A 75 -12.36 5.21 -0.25
N LEU A 76 -11.93 4.71 -1.41
CA LEU A 76 -11.21 3.44 -1.51
C LEU A 76 -9.91 3.47 -0.71
N GLY A 77 -9.13 4.54 -0.84
CA GLY A 77 -7.91 4.77 -0.07
C GLY A 77 -8.18 4.79 1.44
N ASN A 78 -9.25 5.46 1.86
CA ASN A 78 -9.68 5.49 3.26
C ASN A 78 -10.12 4.13 3.79
N LEU A 79 -10.85 3.33 2.99
CA LEU A 79 -11.21 1.97 3.34
C LEU A 79 -9.98 1.07 3.48
N ALA A 80 -9.02 1.19 2.54
CA ALA A 80 -7.75 0.48 2.59
C ALA A 80 -6.95 0.81 3.86
N ARG A 81 -6.87 2.09 4.21
CA ARG A 81 -6.26 2.58 5.45
C ARG A 81 -6.93 2.02 6.70
N ARG A 82 -8.25 2.12 6.79
CA ARG A 82 -9.03 1.58 7.93
C ARG A 82 -8.82 0.08 8.10
N ARG A 83 -8.78 -0.66 6.99
CA ARG A 83 -8.51 -2.10 7.00
C ARG A 83 -7.09 -2.42 7.47
N HIS A 84 -6.10 -1.63 7.06
CA HIS A 84 -4.69 -1.75 7.49
C HIS A 84 -4.51 -1.47 9.00
N ILE A 85 -5.19 -0.45 9.51
CA ILE A 85 -5.23 -0.12 10.94
C ILE A 85 -5.90 -1.25 11.72
N TRP A 86 -7.05 -1.72 11.26
CA TRP A 86 -7.81 -2.80 11.90
C TRP A 86 -7.00 -4.10 12.01
N ILE A 87 -6.34 -4.56 10.93
CA ILE A 87 -5.60 -5.83 10.98
C ILE A 87 -4.40 -5.75 11.93
N GLN A 88 -3.67 -4.64 11.98
CA GLN A 88 -2.59 -4.47 12.95
C GLN A 88 -3.10 -4.38 14.38
N ARG A 89 -4.24 -3.72 14.61
CA ARG A 89 -4.91 -3.71 15.92
C ARG A 89 -5.33 -5.11 16.34
N GLN A 90 -5.90 -5.90 15.43
CA GLN A 90 -6.27 -7.28 15.71
C GLN A 90 -5.04 -8.12 16.09
N LEU A 91 -3.94 -8.01 15.35
CA LEU A 91 -2.70 -8.74 15.63
C LEU A 91 -2.14 -8.34 17.00
N PHE A 92 -2.01 -7.04 17.24
CA PHE A 92 -1.56 -6.50 18.53
C PHE A 92 -2.41 -7.01 19.70
N LEU A 93 -3.74 -6.94 19.60
CA LEU A 93 -4.62 -7.41 20.66
C LEU A 93 -4.48 -8.91 20.88
N ARG A 94 -4.48 -9.72 19.82
CA ARG A 94 -4.35 -11.18 19.94
C ARG A 94 -3.03 -11.57 20.60
N GLU A 95 -1.92 -11.04 20.11
CA GLU A 95 -0.58 -11.31 20.66
C GLU A 95 -0.51 -10.87 22.12
N THR A 96 -0.93 -9.65 22.44
CA THR A 96 -0.82 -9.09 23.79
C THR A 96 -1.75 -9.78 24.79
N ILE A 97 -2.97 -10.15 24.38
CA ILE A 97 -3.90 -10.90 25.24
C ILE A 97 -3.33 -12.29 25.55
N ILE A 98 -2.73 -12.97 24.57
CA ILE A 98 -2.07 -14.26 24.80
C ILE A 98 -0.88 -14.08 25.76
N GLU A 99 -0.02 -13.09 25.52
CA GLU A 99 1.11 -12.78 26.40
C GLU A 99 0.64 -12.50 27.85
N TYR A 100 -0.43 -11.72 28.03
CA TYR A 100 -0.98 -11.41 29.34
C TYR A 100 -1.70 -12.59 29.99
N ALA A 101 -2.39 -13.43 29.22
CA ALA A 101 -2.99 -14.66 29.71
C ALA A 101 -1.92 -15.61 30.30
N ILE A 102 -0.83 -15.81 29.57
CA ILE A 102 0.30 -16.64 30.02
C ILE A 102 0.93 -16.08 31.30
N GLN A 103 1.01 -14.75 31.42
CA GLN A 103 1.59 -14.09 32.60
C GLN A 103 0.61 -13.96 33.79
N GLY A 104 -0.65 -14.38 33.65
CA GLY A 104 -1.68 -14.14 34.67
C GLY A 104 -2.01 -12.66 34.87
N LYS A 105 -1.88 -11.82 33.82
CA LYS A 105 -2.04 -10.36 33.85
C LYS A 105 -3.17 -9.86 32.93
N LEU A 106 -4.25 -10.63 32.81
CA LEU A 106 -5.37 -10.29 31.90
C LEU A 106 -6.05 -8.97 32.25
N GLU A 107 -5.99 -8.54 33.50
CA GLU A 107 -6.49 -7.23 33.96
C GLU A 107 -5.83 -6.06 33.22
N LYS A 108 -4.57 -6.21 32.79
CA LYS A 108 -3.84 -5.18 32.03
C LYS A 108 -4.37 -4.99 30.61
N VAL A 109 -5.23 -5.89 30.12
CA VAL A 109 -5.86 -5.74 28.80
C VAL A 109 -6.71 -4.47 28.73
N ASN A 110 -7.30 -4.06 29.86
CA ASN A 110 -8.22 -2.92 29.93
C ASN A 110 -7.62 -1.63 29.36
N ASP A 111 -6.31 -1.42 29.58
CA ASP A 111 -5.61 -0.18 29.24
C ASP A 111 -4.85 -0.25 27.90
N LEU A 112 -4.96 -1.36 27.15
CA LEU A 112 -4.21 -1.53 25.91
C LEU A 112 -4.62 -0.58 24.81
N ASP A 113 -5.92 -0.27 24.70
CA ASP A 113 -6.42 0.65 23.71
C ASP A 113 -7.84 1.15 23.99
N ASN A 114 -8.27 2.14 23.21
CA ASN A 114 -9.66 2.60 23.20
C ASN A 114 -10.60 1.46 22.77
N GLY A 115 -11.71 1.28 23.50
CA GLY A 115 -12.77 0.33 23.17
C GLY A 115 -13.40 -0.31 24.40
N SER A 116 -13.92 -1.53 24.24
CA SER A 116 -14.35 -2.37 25.38
C SER A 116 -13.18 -2.53 26.37
N LYS A 117 -13.52 -2.59 27.66
CA LYS A 117 -12.54 -2.75 28.73
C LYS A 117 -12.00 -4.19 28.73
N ASP A 118 -12.88 -5.18 28.78
CA ASP A 118 -12.48 -6.58 28.90
C ASP A 118 -11.91 -7.17 27.59
N TRP A 119 -11.09 -8.22 27.74
CA TRP A 119 -10.41 -8.86 26.62
C TRP A 119 -11.37 -9.55 25.63
N GLN A 120 -12.49 -10.10 26.11
CA GLN A 120 -13.48 -10.77 25.26
C GLN A 120 -14.19 -9.76 24.37
N GLY A 121 -14.65 -8.65 24.94
CA GLY A 121 -15.28 -7.55 24.23
C GLY A 121 -14.32 -6.88 23.25
N LYS A 122 -13.03 -6.73 23.59
CA LYS A 122 -12.01 -6.28 22.62
C LYS A 122 -11.89 -7.22 21.43
N LEU A 123 -11.79 -8.54 21.63
CA LEU A 123 -11.74 -9.52 20.53
C LEU A 123 -13.03 -9.56 19.70
N LEU A 124 -14.20 -9.57 20.36
CA LEU A 124 -15.50 -9.57 19.70
C LEU A 124 -15.70 -8.31 18.86
N SER A 125 -15.24 -7.15 19.34
CA SER A 125 -15.27 -5.91 18.57
C SER A 125 -14.45 -5.99 17.29
N GLN A 126 -13.37 -6.79 17.26
CA GLN A 126 -12.55 -6.98 16.05
C GLN A 126 -13.29 -7.77 14.99
N THR A 127 -13.98 -8.84 15.39
CA THR A 127 -14.80 -9.64 14.48
C THR A 127 -15.92 -8.79 13.87
N ARG A 128 -16.64 -8.01 14.69
CA ARG A 128 -17.68 -7.08 14.20
C ARG A 128 -17.13 -6.03 13.23
N LYS A 129 -15.97 -5.43 13.56
CA LYS A 129 -15.29 -4.48 12.67
C LYS A 129 -14.82 -5.13 11.37
N ALA A 130 -14.36 -6.39 11.41
CA ALA A 130 -13.95 -7.13 10.22
C ALA A 130 -15.12 -7.26 9.22
N TRP A 131 -16.28 -7.69 9.74
CA TRP A 131 -17.50 -7.84 8.96
C TRP A 131 -18.00 -6.49 8.41
N ALA A 132 -18.07 -5.46 9.25
CA ALA A 132 -18.47 -4.12 8.83
C ALA A 132 -17.57 -3.56 7.72
N LEU A 133 -16.24 -3.66 7.88
CA LEU A 133 -15.29 -3.23 6.85
C LEU A 133 -15.42 -4.04 5.56
N SER A 134 -15.75 -5.34 5.65
CA SER A 134 -15.97 -6.18 4.48
C SER A 134 -17.22 -5.74 3.71
N ASN A 135 -18.30 -5.40 4.42
CA ASN A 135 -19.52 -4.90 3.81
C ASN A 135 -19.35 -3.51 3.21
N GLU A 136 -18.68 -2.59 3.92
CA GLU A 136 -18.36 -1.27 3.37
C GLU A 136 -17.53 -1.38 2.09
N TRP A 137 -16.56 -2.31 2.05
CA TRP A 137 -15.79 -2.59 0.83
C TRP A 137 -16.67 -3.09 -0.31
N TYR A 138 -17.61 -3.98 -0.02
CA TYR A 138 -18.52 -4.54 -1.00
C TYR A 138 -19.48 -3.48 -1.56
N GLU A 139 -20.09 -2.67 -0.69
CA GLU A 139 -20.97 -1.57 -1.11
C GLU A 139 -20.20 -0.49 -1.89
N HIS A 140 -18.95 -0.18 -1.50
CA HIS A 140 -18.08 0.72 -2.24
C HIS A 140 -17.76 0.20 -3.65
N HIS A 141 -17.48 -1.10 -3.78
CA HIS A 141 -17.22 -1.73 -5.08
C HIS A 141 -18.45 -1.75 -5.99
N LYS A 142 -19.66 -1.93 -5.45
CA LYS A 142 -20.90 -1.88 -6.25
C LYS A 142 -21.13 -0.55 -6.96
N ARG A 143 -20.67 0.55 -6.36
CA ARG A 143 -20.84 1.92 -6.87
C ARG A 143 -19.61 2.43 -7.63
N GLU A 144 -18.73 1.52 -8.05
CA GLU A 144 -17.55 1.85 -8.86
C GLU A 144 -17.96 2.61 -10.13
N PRO A 145 -17.51 3.87 -10.29
CA PRO A 145 -17.85 4.64 -11.47
C PRO A 145 -17.10 4.07 -12.68
N THR A 146 -17.76 4.11 -13.83
CA THR A 146 -17.11 3.83 -15.11
C THR A 146 -16.43 5.09 -15.61
N GLY A 147 -15.12 5.03 -15.80
CA GLY A 147 -14.41 6.17 -16.39
C GLY A 147 -12.91 5.94 -16.52
N PRO A 148 -12.23 6.85 -17.22
CA PRO A 148 -10.82 6.69 -17.55
C PRO A 148 -9.91 6.79 -16.32
N ILE A 149 -10.27 7.59 -15.30
CA ILE A 149 -9.52 7.73 -14.04
C ILE A 149 -9.53 6.39 -13.28
N ILE A 150 -10.71 5.79 -13.08
CA ILE A 150 -10.83 4.48 -12.43
C ILE A 150 -10.16 3.38 -13.24
N ARG A 151 -10.28 3.40 -14.57
CA ARG A 151 -9.62 2.40 -15.43
C ARG A 151 -8.11 2.44 -15.27
N ILE A 152 -7.50 3.62 -15.29
CA ILE A 152 -6.06 3.76 -15.09
C ILE A 152 -5.69 3.36 -13.66
N SER A 153 -6.46 3.79 -12.66
CA SER A 153 -6.27 3.38 -11.27
C SER A 153 -6.26 1.85 -11.13
N ASN A 154 -7.23 1.16 -11.72
CA ASN A 154 -7.33 -0.31 -11.73
C ASN A 154 -6.12 -0.97 -12.41
N ILE A 155 -5.60 -0.40 -13.49
CA ILE A 155 -4.36 -0.88 -14.14
C ILE A 155 -3.16 -0.71 -13.19
N LEU A 156 -3.01 0.46 -12.56
CA LEU A 156 -1.93 0.75 -11.62
C LEU A 156 -2.00 -0.16 -10.39
N VAL A 157 -3.20 -0.35 -9.84
CA VAL A 157 -3.48 -1.30 -8.75
C VAL A 157 -3.13 -2.72 -9.16
N SER A 158 -3.51 -3.15 -10.37
CA SER A 158 -3.22 -4.49 -10.89
C SER A 158 -1.70 -4.71 -11.09
N ARG A 159 -0.97 -3.69 -11.53
CA ARG A 159 0.50 -3.73 -11.61
C ARG A 159 1.14 -3.81 -10.22
N LYS A 160 0.68 -2.97 -9.29
CA LYS A 160 1.10 -3.01 -7.88
C LYS A 160 0.83 -4.39 -7.28
N TYR A 161 -0.34 -4.98 -7.57
CA TYR A 161 -0.72 -6.34 -7.18
C TYR A 161 0.27 -7.37 -7.72
N LYS A 162 0.59 -7.35 -9.01
CA LYS A 162 1.54 -8.28 -9.63
C LYS A 162 2.94 -8.18 -9.00
N TYR A 163 3.40 -6.95 -8.76
CA TYR A 163 4.69 -6.70 -8.12
C TYR A 163 4.72 -7.19 -6.67
N LEU A 164 3.69 -6.85 -5.90
CA LEU A 164 3.48 -7.29 -4.54
C LEU A 164 3.42 -8.81 -4.41
N ARG A 165 2.74 -9.49 -5.34
CA ARG A 165 2.62 -10.95 -5.35
C ARG A 165 4.00 -11.59 -5.54
N ASN A 166 4.78 -11.10 -6.50
CA ASN A 166 6.06 -11.70 -6.84
C ASN A 166 7.17 -11.40 -5.83
N ASN A 167 7.17 -10.21 -5.23
CA ASN A 167 8.20 -9.82 -4.26
C ASN A 167 7.68 -8.77 -3.25
N PRO A 168 6.88 -9.18 -2.25
CA PRO A 168 6.30 -8.25 -1.29
C PRO A 168 7.37 -7.54 -0.47
N THR A 169 8.47 -8.23 -0.14
CA THR A 169 9.60 -7.64 0.57
C THR A 169 10.24 -6.49 -0.22
N LYS A 170 10.46 -6.64 -1.54
CA LYS A 170 11.02 -5.56 -2.39
C LYS A 170 10.09 -4.35 -2.46
N HIS A 171 8.77 -4.54 -2.45
CA HIS A 171 7.81 -3.44 -2.32
C HIS A 171 7.95 -2.71 -1.00
N LEU A 172 8.00 -3.45 0.10
CA LEU A 172 8.17 -2.87 1.44
C LEU A 172 9.53 -2.19 1.63
N LEU A 173 10.51 -2.51 0.79
CA LEU A 173 11.82 -1.89 0.80
C LEU A 173 11.89 -0.55 0.05
N ARG A 174 10.84 -0.15 -0.68
CA ARG A 174 10.82 1.13 -1.39
C ARG A 174 11.08 2.31 -0.45
N GLN A 175 11.88 3.27 -0.90
CA GLN A 175 12.39 4.34 -0.05
C GLN A 175 11.30 5.30 0.45
N ASP A 176 10.29 5.56 -0.37
CA ASP A 176 9.11 6.36 -0.04
C ASP A 176 8.31 5.75 1.11
N LEU A 177 8.01 4.45 1.05
CA LEU A 177 7.27 3.74 2.11
C LEU A 177 8.09 3.64 3.40
N ARG A 178 9.39 3.34 3.28
CA ARG A 178 10.31 3.32 4.43
C ARG A 178 10.43 4.70 5.07
N ARG A 179 10.50 5.77 4.27
CA ARG A 179 10.56 7.15 4.76
C ARG A 179 9.29 7.50 5.54
N ALA A 180 8.12 7.17 5.01
CA ALA A 180 6.85 7.39 5.68
C ALA A 180 6.79 6.62 7.02
N CYS A 181 7.29 5.38 7.07
CA CYS A 181 7.37 4.62 8.32
C CYS A 181 8.39 5.23 9.31
N ARG A 182 9.54 5.72 8.84
CA ARG A 182 10.55 6.39 9.69
C ARG A 182 10.03 7.69 10.29
N ILE A 183 9.36 8.53 9.52
CA ILE A 183 8.80 9.81 9.98
C ILE A 183 7.81 9.62 11.13
N ARG A 184 7.07 8.50 11.13
CA ARG A 184 6.15 8.12 12.21
C ARG A 184 6.82 7.47 13.43
N ASP A 185 8.15 7.44 13.46
CA ASP A 185 8.95 6.70 14.42
C ASP A 185 8.57 5.19 14.47
N GLY A 186 8.42 4.62 13.27
CA GLY A 186 8.06 3.23 13.06
C GLY A 186 9.26 2.28 13.06
N CYS A 187 8.99 1.00 12.80
CA CYS A 187 10.03 -0.05 12.76
C CYS A 187 11.18 0.26 11.78
N CYS A 188 10.92 1.02 10.71
CA CYS A 188 11.95 1.40 9.74
C CYS A 188 12.98 2.42 10.27
N ALA A 189 12.68 3.14 11.35
CA ALA A 189 13.65 4.01 12.04
C ALA A 189 14.56 3.20 12.98
N ARG A 190 14.03 2.13 13.57
CA ARG A 190 14.73 1.26 14.54
C ARG A 190 15.43 0.06 13.92
N ALA A 191 15.31 -0.12 12.61
CA ALA A 191 15.91 -1.24 11.86
C ALA A 191 15.56 -2.66 12.38
N CYS A 192 14.45 -2.85 13.11
CA CYS A 192 14.05 -4.16 13.64
C CYS A 192 13.51 -5.16 12.59
N GLN A 193 13.46 -4.75 11.31
CA GLN A 193 13.05 -5.56 10.15
C GLN A 193 11.62 -6.13 10.20
N CYS A 194 10.78 -5.77 11.18
CA CYS A 194 9.40 -6.26 11.27
C CYS A 194 8.48 -5.81 10.11
N CYS A 195 8.87 -4.80 9.32
CA CYS A 195 8.08 -4.34 8.17
C CYS A 195 8.27 -5.19 6.91
N ILE A 196 9.36 -5.95 6.82
CA ILE A 196 9.69 -6.74 5.62
C ILE A 196 9.34 -8.23 5.76
N LYS A 197 8.81 -8.61 6.93
CA LYS A 197 8.41 -9.97 7.28
C LYS A 197 6.89 -10.12 7.22
N PRO A 198 6.36 -11.34 7.02
CA PRO A 198 4.95 -11.61 7.22
C PRO A 198 4.54 -11.21 8.65
N ARG A 199 3.41 -10.50 8.77
CA ARG A 199 2.90 -10.00 10.06
C ARG A 199 1.74 -10.79 10.61
N GLY A 200 1.05 -11.56 9.77
CA GLY A 200 -0.12 -12.33 10.17
C GLY A 200 -0.96 -12.68 8.96
N LEU A 201 -2.22 -13.01 9.22
CA LEU A 201 -3.18 -13.41 8.19
C LEU A 201 -4.42 -12.51 8.21
N TYR A 202 -4.95 -12.22 7.02
CA TYR A 202 -6.31 -11.74 6.85
C TYR A 202 -7.33 -12.83 7.25
N PRO A 203 -8.61 -12.47 7.50
CA PRO A 203 -9.66 -13.45 7.85
C PRO A 203 -9.78 -14.61 6.88
N ASP A 204 -9.56 -14.37 5.60
CA ASP A 204 -9.57 -15.39 4.55
C ASP A 204 -8.18 -16.01 4.31
N LYS A 205 -7.41 -16.15 5.40
CA LYS A 205 -6.13 -16.86 5.46
C LYS A 205 -5.03 -16.28 4.58
N ARG A 206 -5.19 -15.07 4.05
CA ARG A 206 -4.16 -14.46 3.20
C ARG A 206 -3.03 -13.86 4.01
N ILE A 207 -1.78 -14.02 3.60
CA ILE A 207 -0.62 -13.44 4.28
C ILE A 207 -0.72 -11.92 4.28
N TYR A 208 -0.35 -11.29 5.38
CA TYR A 208 -0.36 -9.85 5.56
C TYR A 208 1.06 -9.30 5.66
N TYR A 209 1.40 -8.41 4.72
CA TYR A 209 2.65 -7.65 4.67
C TYR A 209 2.36 -6.17 4.78
N ALA A 210 3.14 -5.45 5.59
CA ALA A 210 2.82 -4.07 5.91
C ALA A 210 3.92 -3.31 6.65
N HIS A 211 4.03 -2.03 6.34
CA HIS A 211 4.59 -1.04 7.25
C HIS A 211 3.70 -0.79 8.48
N CYS A 212 4.30 -0.24 9.53
CA CYS A 212 3.63 -0.01 10.80
C CYS A 212 2.48 0.98 10.70
N THR A 213 1.37 0.65 11.35
CA THR A 213 0.38 1.62 11.81
C THR A 213 0.67 2.00 13.27
N LEU A 214 -0.23 2.80 13.85
CA LEU A 214 -0.26 3.11 15.27
C LEU A 214 -0.29 1.85 16.17
N TYR A 215 -0.84 0.75 15.64
CA TYR A 215 -1.05 -0.52 16.35
C TYR A 215 0.03 -1.57 16.09
N CYS A 216 1.21 -1.19 15.58
CA CYS A 216 2.30 -2.14 15.45
C CYS A 216 2.82 -2.56 16.84
N GLY A 217 2.67 -3.86 17.21
CA GLY A 217 3.14 -4.40 18.49
C GLY A 217 4.61 -4.13 18.80
N CYS A 218 5.52 -4.26 17.83
CA CYS A 218 6.92 -3.88 17.99
C CYS A 218 7.12 -2.39 18.32
N CYS A 219 6.38 -1.49 17.64
CA CYS A 219 6.43 -0.06 17.95
C CYS A 219 5.81 0.27 19.31
N ILE A 220 4.74 -0.40 19.69
CA ILE A 220 4.10 -0.21 20.99
C ILE A 220 5.04 -0.65 22.11
N ARG A 221 5.62 -1.85 22.02
CA ARG A 221 6.60 -2.34 23.01
C ARG A 221 7.82 -1.41 23.13
N SER A 222 8.29 -0.88 22.02
CA SER A 222 9.41 0.07 22.02
C SER A 222 9.08 1.42 22.62
N ARG A 223 7.83 1.92 22.45
CA ARG A 223 7.43 3.26 22.91
C ARG A 223 6.77 3.24 24.30
N GLY A 224 6.28 2.09 24.75
CA GLY A 224 5.56 1.90 26.01
C GLY A 224 4.08 2.30 25.98
N PHE A 225 3.54 2.78 24.85
CA PHE A 225 2.13 3.19 24.74
C PHE A 225 1.57 3.03 23.31
N VAL A 226 0.24 3.01 23.21
CA VAL A 226 -0.50 2.97 21.94
C VAL A 226 -0.83 4.38 21.48
N LYS A 227 -0.56 4.68 20.21
CA LYS A 227 -1.03 5.93 19.58
C LYS A 227 -2.46 5.73 19.07
N HIS A 228 -3.34 6.70 19.31
CA HIS A 228 -4.74 6.61 18.87
C HIS A 228 -5.06 7.44 17.63
N ARG A 229 -4.15 8.30 17.18
CA ARG A 229 -4.32 9.13 15.98
C ARG A 229 -3.02 9.21 15.16
N GLU A 230 -3.15 9.15 13.83
CA GLU A 230 -2.07 9.45 12.88
C GLU A 230 -1.84 10.97 12.82
N LEU A 231 -0.57 11.40 12.70
CA LEU A 231 -0.28 12.81 12.48
C LEU A 231 -0.77 13.18 11.08
N VAL A 232 -1.53 14.28 10.96
CA VAL A 232 -2.23 14.71 9.73
C VAL A 232 -1.30 14.96 8.52
N LYS A 233 0.02 14.98 8.73
CA LYS A 233 1.03 15.31 7.71
C LYS A 233 1.43 14.16 6.77
N ASP A 234 0.74 13.03 6.81
CA ASP A 234 1.04 11.93 5.91
C ASP A 234 0.30 12.13 4.60
N VAL A 235 1.04 12.54 3.56
CA VAL A 235 0.59 12.58 2.17
C VAL A 235 -0.09 11.25 1.82
N ASP A 236 -1.36 11.30 1.44
CA ASP A 236 -2.19 10.12 1.13
C ASP A 236 -1.53 9.17 0.10
N ASP A 237 -0.63 9.70 -0.73
CA ASP A 237 0.10 8.96 -1.77
C ASP A 237 1.30 8.12 -1.26
N LEU A 238 1.75 8.31 -0.02
CA LEU A 238 2.96 7.65 0.51
C LEU A 238 2.65 6.47 1.44
N ALA A 239 1.38 6.14 1.62
CA ALA A 239 0.98 5.10 2.53
C ALA A 239 1.00 3.72 1.86
N ASP A 240 1.60 2.76 2.56
CA ASP A 240 1.67 1.36 2.14
C ASP A 240 0.36 0.64 2.40
N PHE A 241 -0.72 1.13 1.78
CA PHE A 241 -2.00 0.43 1.78
C PHE A 241 -1.95 -0.64 0.70
N SER A 242 -1.69 -1.87 1.13
CA SER A 242 -1.87 -3.05 0.29
C SER A 242 -3.35 -3.42 0.30
N ILE A 243 -4.08 -3.02 -0.75
CA ILE A 243 -5.39 -3.63 -1.06
C ILE A 243 -5.23 -5.04 -1.60
N THR A 244 -4.01 -5.36 -2.05
CA THR A 244 -3.55 -6.68 -2.45
C THR A 244 -3.56 -7.62 -1.25
N ARG A 245 -4.07 -8.83 -1.47
CA ARG A 245 -4.15 -9.86 -0.47
C ARG A 245 -3.52 -11.15 -1.02
N PHE A 246 -2.67 -11.86 -0.25
CA PHE A 246 -1.89 -13.01 -0.73
C PHE A 246 -2.42 -14.35 -0.21
N SER A 247 -2.94 -15.26 -1.05
CA SER A 247 -3.41 -16.57 -0.55
C SER A 247 -2.26 -17.47 -0.11
N ILE A 248 -2.49 -18.24 0.95
CA ILE A 248 -1.60 -19.36 1.34
C ILE A 248 -1.70 -20.49 0.31
N GLU A 249 -2.85 -20.64 -0.35
CA GLU A 249 -3.15 -21.70 -1.30
C GLU A 249 -2.74 -21.37 -2.74
N ASP A 250 -1.90 -20.35 -2.95
CA ASP A 250 -1.38 -19.99 -4.27
C ASP A 250 -0.01 -20.64 -4.49
N PRO A 251 0.06 -21.87 -5.05
CA PRO A 251 1.29 -22.67 -5.13
C PRO A 251 2.38 -22.04 -5.99
N GLU A 252 2.04 -21.08 -6.86
CA GLU A 252 3.01 -20.38 -7.72
C GLU A 252 3.37 -18.98 -7.23
N GLY A 253 2.67 -18.45 -6.22
CA GLY A 253 2.70 -17.02 -5.87
C GLY A 253 3.71 -16.64 -4.80
N PHE A 254 4.17 -17.58 -3.98
CA PHE A 254 4.95 -17.26 -2.78
C PHE A 254 6.26 -18.05 -2.70
N LYS A 255 7.28 -17.59 -3.44
CA LYS A 255 8.66 -18.03 -3.19
C LYS A 255 9.25 -17.14 -2.10
N VAL A 256 9.22 -17.63 -0.86
CA VAL A 256 10.09 -17.09 0.19
C VAL A 256 11.51 -17.43 -0.23
N LEU A 257 12.31 -16.42 -0.52
CA LEU A 257 13.77 -16.56 -0.67
C LEU A 257 14.39 -16.79 0.72
#